data_AF-A0A0Q7SSW1-F1
#
_entry.id   AF-A0A0Q7SSW1-F1
#
_cell.length_a   1.000
_cell.length_b   1.000
_cell.length_c   1.000
_cell.angle_alpha   90.00
_cell.angle_beta   90.00
_cell.angle_gamma   90.00
#
_symmetry.space_group_name_H-M   'P 1'
#
loop_
_entity.id
_entity.type
_entity.pdbx_description
1 polymer ?
#
loop_
_entity_poly.entity_id
_entity_poly.type
_entity_poly.pdbx_seq_one_letter_code
_entity_poly.pdbx_strand_id
1 'polypeptide(L)'
;MNAWLVGAAAVIALTGLAHSVGGEWLIFRALRRGGVVPSGGQPVLRGYQTRILWATWHLVTVLGWALAALLLWLALPEARAASGGVIERGAALTLAAGGALVLWSNRGRHPGWAALLTAAVLVWMSQR
;
A
#
# COMPACT_ATOMS: atom_id res chain seq x y z
N MET A 1 -17.83 -12.87 -9.84
CA MET A 1 -16.65 -12.08 -9.46
C MET A 1 -15.60 -13.01 -8.87
N ASN A 2 -14.31 -12.76 -9.11
CA ASN A 2 -13.23 -13.55 -8.51
C ASN A 2 -13.04 -13.17 -7.03
N ALA A 3 -13.36 -14.09 -6.11
CA ALA A 3 -13.31 -13.83 -4.66
C ALA A 3 -11.88 -13.53 -4.16
N TRP A 4 -10.86 -14.12 -4.78
CA TRP A 4 -9.46 -13.86 -4.40
C TRP A 4 -9.04 -12.42 -4.71
N LEU A 5 -9.43 -11.89 -5.86
CA LEU A 5 -9.16 -10.49 -6.23
C LEU A 5 -9.95 -9.50 -5.37
N VAL A 6 -11.20 -9.83 -5.02
CA VAL A 6 -11.99 -9.04 -4.06
C VAL A 6 -11.30 -9.02 -2.69
N GLY A 7 -10.84 -10.18 -2.21
CA GLY A 7 -10.09 -10.28 -0.96
C GLY A 7 -8.79 -9.49 -0.99
N ALA A 8 -8.02 -9.60 -2.07
CA ALA A 8 -6.78 -8.84 -2.25
C ALA A 8 -7.03 -7.33 -2.24
N ALA A 9 -8.05 -6.87 -2.96
CA ALA A 9 -8.44 -5.46 -2.97
C ALA A 9 -8.83 -4.95 -1.58
N ALA A 10 -9.62 -5.73 -0.83
CA ALA A 10 -10.00 -5.38 0.53
C ALA A 10 -8.78 -5.25 1.45
N VAL A 11 -7.85 -6.21 1.40
CA VAL A 11 -6.61 -6.17 2.19
C VAL A 11 -5.79 -4.92 1.86
N ILE A 12 -5.60 -4.59 0.57
CA ILE A 12 -4.85 -3.40 0.16
C ILE A 12 -5.57 -2.10 0.56
N ALA A 13 -6.90 -2.04 0.40
CA ALA A 13 -7.68 -0.87 0.80
C ALA A 13 -7.55 -0.57 2.30
N LEU A 14 -7.71 -1.60 3.14
CA LEU A 14 -7.56 -1.50 4.58
C LEU A 14 -6.11 -1.17 4.99
N THR A 15 -5.12 -1.74 4.29
CA THR A 15 -3.70 -1.43 4.51
C THR A 15 -3.41 0.03 4.21
N GLY A 16 -3.93 0.58 3.11
CA GLY A 16 -3.78 2.00 2.78
C GLY A 16 -4.39 2.91 3.84
N LEU A 17 -5.59 2.58 4.33
CA LEU A 17 -6.23 3.32 5.42
C LEU A 17 -5.37 3.30 6.70
N ALA A 18 -4.94 2.11 7.12
CA ALA A 18 -4.09 1.94 8.30
C ALA A 18 -2.74 2.67 8.15
N HIS A 19 -2.15 2.64 6.96
CA HIS A 19 -0.90 3.32 6.67
C HIS A 19 -1.04 4.84 6.81
N SER A 20 -2.01 5.46 6.12
CA SER A 20 -2.21 6.92 6.19
C SER A 20 -2.63 7.40 7.58
N VAL A 21 -3.64 6.75 8.19
CA VAL A 21 -4.13 7.16 9.51
C VAL A 21 -3.09 6.92 10.60
N GLY A 22 -2.42 5.76 10.57
CA GLY A 22 -1.37 5.41 11.51
C GLY A 22 -0.16 6.35 11.41
N GLY A 23 0.30 6.66 10.20
CA GLY A 23 1.39 7.61 9.98
C GLY A 23 1.08 9.01 10.51
N GLU A 24 -0.15 9.48 10.30
CA GLU A 24 -0.58 10.77 10.85
C GLU A 24 -0.56 10.78 12.38
N TRP A 25 -1.11 9.75 13.00
CA TRP A 25 -1.23 9.72 14.45
C TRP A 25 0.10 9.49 15.19
N LEU A 26 0.94 8.61 14.64
CA LEU A 26 2.18 8.14 15.26
C LEU A 26 3.40 8.97 14.88
N ILE A 27 3.44 9.56 13.68
CA ILE A 27 4.63 10.25 13.16
C ILE A 27 4.32 11.73 12.95
N PHE A 28 3.44 12.06 12.02
CA PHE A 28 3.38 13.41 11.47
C PHE A 28 2.71 14.42 12.38
N ARG A 29 1.74 14.00 13.22
CA ARG A 29 1.14 14.87 14.23
C ARG A 29 2.18 15.51 15.15
N ALA A 30 3.21 14.76 15.56
CA ALA A 30 4.29 15.27 16.40
C ALA A 30 5.24 16.22 15.66
N LEU A 31 5.28 16.15 14.32
CA LEU A 31 6.15 16.97 13.46
C LEU A 31 5.47 18.24 12.95
N ARG A 32 4.21 18.52 13.35
CA ARG A 32 3.49 19.73 12.93
C ARG A 32 3.94 20.95 13.73
N ARG A 33 4.09 22.08 13.04
CA ARG A 33 4.35 23.41 13.63
C ARG A 33 3.30 24.43 13.19
N GLY A 34 2.04 23.98 13.14
CA GLY A 34 0.90 24.69 12.56
C GLY A 34 0.44 24.07 11.22
N GLY A 35 -0.87 24.12 10.96
CA GLY A 35 -1.47 23.56 9.75
C GLY A 35 -1.49 22.02 9.69
N VAL A 36 -1.82 21.49 8.50
CA VAL A 36 -1.92 20.04 8.24
C VAL A 36 -0.56 19.44 7.87
N VAL A 37 0.22 20.15 7.04
CA VAL A 37 1.49 19.63 6.51
C VAL A 37 2.63 19.83 7.51
N PRO A 38 3.32 18.76 7.95
CA PRO A 38 4.38 18.85 8.95
C PRO A 38 5.64 19.55 8.44
N SER A 39 6.38 20.18 9.35
CA SER A 39 7.64 20.89 9.04
C SER A 39 8.70 20.81 10.15
N GLY A 40 8.40 20.13 11.25
CA GLY A 40 9.14 20.18 12.50
C GLY A 40 10.18 19.07 12.73
N GLY A 41 10.74 18.45 11.69
CA GLY A 41 11.69 17.33 11.82
C GLY A 41 13.14 17.68 12.19
N GLN A 42 13.46 18.95 12.46
CA GLN A 42 14.84 19.39 12.79
C GLN A 42 15.29 18.85 14.17
N PRO A 43 16.60 18.62 14.38
CA PRO A 43 17.72 18.86 13.46
C PRO A 43 17.96 17.76 12.41
N VAL A 44 17.24 16.63 12.51
CA VAL A 44 17.48 15.44 11.68
C VAL A 44 16.98 15.64 10.26
N LEU A 45 15.78 16.20 10.10
CA LEU A 45 15.14 16.48 8.82
C LEU A 45 14.89 17.98 8.66
N ARG A 46 15.31 18.53 7.52
CA ARG A 46 14.94 19.87 7.09
C ARG A 46 13.43 19.92 6.82
N GLY A 47 12.86 21.13 6.86
CA GLY A 47 11.42 21.33 6.67
C GLY A 47 10.90 20.72 5.36
N TYR A 48 11.61 20.92 4.24
CA TYR A 48 11.20 20.33 2.95
C TYR A 48 11.31 18.79 2.94
N GLN A 49 12.30 18.20 3.61
CA GLN A 49 12.43 16.73 3.71
C GLN A 49 11.27 16.14 4.51
N THR A 50 10.84 16.83 5.57
CA THR A 50 9.65 16.46 6.36
C THR A 50 8.38 16.51 5.50
N ARG A 51 8.23 17.55 4.66
CA ARG A 51 7.10 17.69 3.74
C ARG A 51 7.09 16.61 2.65
N ILE A 52 8.24 16.29 2.08
CA ILE A 52 8.37 15.20 1.09
C ILE A 52 8.01 13.87 1.74
N LEU A 53 8.52 13.58 2.94
CA LEU A 53 8.20 12.35 3.66
C LEU A 53 6.69 12.21 3.92
N TRP A 54 6.03 13.29 4.33
CA TRP A 54 4.57 13.31 4.50
C TRP A 54 3.84 13.09 3.17
N ALA A 55 4.24 13.79 2.12
CA ALA A 55 3.61 13.67 0.82
C ALA A 55 3.76 12.26 0.22
N THR A 56 4.96 11.66 0.31
CA THR A 56 5.19 10.30 -0.23
C THR A 56 4.45 9.22 0.57
N TRP A 57 4.29 9.42 1.88
CA TRP A 57 3.49 8.55 2.74
C TRP A 57 2.02 8.48 2.32
N HIS A 58 1.41 9.62 2.01
CA HIS A 58 0.03 9.64 1.52
C HIS A 58 -0.08 9.25 0.04
N LEU A 59 0.91 9.61 -0.78
CA LEU A 59 0.95 9.22 -2.19
C LEU A 59 0.91 7.70 -2.36
N VAL A 60 1.72 6.94 -1.59
CA VAL A 60 1.70 5.48 -1.68
C VAL A 60 0.36 4.89 -1.23
N THR A 61 -0.36 5.55 -0.32
CA THR A 61 -1.74 5.15 0.03
C THR A 61 -2.68 5.31 -1.15
N VAL A 62 -2.63 6.45 -1.83
CA VAL A 62 -3.46 6.73 -3.01
C VAL A 62 -3.16 5.73 -4.14
N LEU A 63 -1.89 5.45 -4.39
CA LEU A 63 -1.47 4.43 -5.37
C LEU A 63 -1.93 3.03 -4.95
N GLY A 64 -1.87 2.69 -3.66
CA GLY A 64 -2.41 1.45 -3.12
C GLY A 64 -3.92 1.33 -3.33
N TRP A 65 -4.69 2.39 -3.11
CA TRP A 65 -6.13 2.41 -3.37
C TRP A 65 -6.46 2.33 -4.86
N ALA A 66 -5.67 2.98 -5.73
CA ALA A 66 -5.80 2.80 -7.17
C ALA A 66 -5.56 1.32 -7.57
N LEU A 67 -4.56 0.67 -6.98
CA LEU A 67 -4.33 -0.77 -7.17
C LEU A 67 -5.51 -1.61 -6.64
N ALA A 68 -6.07 -1.29 -5.47
CA ALA A 68 -7.24 -1.99 -4.94
C ALA A 68 -8.46 -1.86 -5.88
N ALA A 69 -8.72 -0.66 -6.42
CA ALA A 69 -9.78 -0.45 -7.41
C ALA A 69 -9.53 -1.24 -8.70
N LEU A 70 -8.28 -1.29 -9.16
CA LEU A 70 -7.88 -2.09 -10.32
C LEU A 70 -8.12 -3.59 -10.09
N LEU A 71 -7.78 -4.10 -8.90
CA LEU A 71 -8.02 -5.49 -8.52
C LEU A 71 -9.53 -5.81 -8.43
N LEU A 72 -10.37 -4.88 -7.94
CA LEU A 72 -11.83 -5.04 -7.98
C LEU A 72 -12.37 -5.07 -9.40
N TRP A 73 -11.85 -4.23 -10.29
CA TRP A 73 -12.23 -4.27 -11.70
C TRP A 73 -11.83 -5.59 -12.36
N LEU A 74 -10.61 -6.08 -12.10
CA LEU A 74 -10.14 -7.40 -12.56
C LEU A 74 -10.91 -8.57 -11.94
N ALA A 75 -11.68 -8.36 -10.87
CA ALA A 75 -12.56 -9.39 -10.34
C ALA A 75 -13.76 -9.68 -11.27
N LEU A 76 -14.04 -8.81 -12.25
CA LEU A 76 -15.05 -9.03 -13.28
C LEU A 76 -14.53 -9.99 -14.37
N PRO A 77 -15.35 -10.95 -14.84
CA PRO A 77 -14.92 -11.95 -15.82
C PRO A 77 -14.33 -11.35 -17.11
N GLU A 78 -14.95 -10.29 -17.64
CA GLU A 78 -14.60 -9.66 -18.92
C GLU A 78 -13.26 -8.93 -18.81
N ALA A 79 -13.06 -8.18 -17.72
CA ALA A 79 -11.81 -7.48 -17.42
C ALA A 79 -10.65 -8.47 -17.25
N ARG A 80 -10.90 -9.56 -16.52
CA ARG A 80 -9.89 -10.62 -16.31
C ARG A 80 -9.51 -11.30 -17.62
N ALA A 81 -10.48 -11.62 -18.47
CA ALA A 81 -10.22 -12.20 -19.78
C ALA A 81 -9.37 -11.25 -20.65
N ALA A 82 -9.68 -9.95 -20.66
CA ALA A 82 -8.93 -8.94 -21.40
C ALA A 82 -7.49 -8.75 -20.90
N SER A 83 -7.24 -8.92 -19.60
CA SER A 83 -5.91 -8.74 -19.00
C SER A 83 -4.89 -9.82 -19.40
N GLY A 84 -5.36 -11.02 -19.79
CA GLY A 84 -4.50 -12.19 -20.01
C GLY A 84 -3.66 -12.61 -18.79
N GLY A 85 -4.01 -12.15 -17.58
CA GLY A 85 -3.26 -12.40 -16.35
C GLY A 85 -1.96 -11.58 -16.21
N VAL A 86 -1.67 -10.64 -17.12
CA VAL A 86 -0.42 -9.86 -17.07
C VAL A 86 -0.46 -8.85 -15.91
N ILE A 87 -1.61 -8.20 -15.72
CA ILE A 87 -1.79 -7.17 -14.68
C ILE A 87 -1.75 -7.82 -13.29
N GLU A 88 -2.40 -8.97 -13.13
CA GLU A 88 -2.42 -9.76 -11.91
C GLU A 88 -1.01 -10.27 -11.54
N ARG A 89 -0.23 -10.75 -12.51
CA ARG A 89 1.17 -11.15 -12.28
C ARG A 89 2.03 -9.96 -11.87
N GLY A 90 1.90 -8.83 -12.56
CA GLY A 90 2.57 -7.58 -12.19
C GLY A 90 2.23 -7.16 -10.76
N ALA A 91 0.94 -7.10 -10.43
CA ALA A 91 0.45 -6.77 -9.09
C ALA A 91 0.96 -7.75 -8.03
N ALA A 92 0.89 -9.06 -8.27
CA ALA A 92 1.38 -10.06 -7.33
C ALA A 92 2.88 -9.91 -7.05
N LEU A 93 3.70 -9.70 -8.08
CA LEU A 93 5.14 -9.51 -7.94
C LEU A 93 5.48 -8.19 -7.24
N THR A 94 4.79 -7.09 -7.56
CA THR A 94 4.97 -5.80 -6.88
C THR A 94 4.61 -5.90 -5.40
N LEU A 95 3.48 -6.54 -5.06
CA LEU A 95 3.06 -6.75 -3.68
C LEU A 95 4.02 -7.67 -2.93
N ALA A 96 4.50 -8.74 -3.57
CA ALA A 96 5.49 -9.64 -2.99
C ALA A 96 6.82 -8.94 -2.71
N ALA A 97 7.33 -8.16 -3.68
CA ALA A 97 8.56 -7.38 -3.52
C ALA A 97 8.42 -6.31 -2.42
N GLY A 98 7.29 -5.60 -2.39
CA GLY A 98 6.98 -4.63 -1.34
C GLY A 98 6.88 -5.27 0.05
N GLY A 99 6.18 -6.41 0.15
CA GLY A 99 6.10 -7.18 1.39
C GLY A 99 7.46 -7.68 1.88
N ALA A 100 8.28 -8.23 0.98
CA ALA A 100 9.64 -8.66 1.28
C ALA A 100 10.53 -7.50 1.74
N LEU A 101 10.42 -6.33 1.10
CA LEU A 101 11.17 -5.13 1.48
C LEU A 101 10.79 -4.65 2.90
N VAL A 102 9.51 -4.64 3.25
CA VAL A 102 9.03 -4.26 4.59
C VAL A 102 9.47 -5.30 5.63
N LEU A 103 9.38 -6.59 5.29
CA LEU A 103 9.84 -7.68 6.15
C LEU A 103 11.33 -7.53 6.49
N TRP A 104 12.15 -7.33 5.46
CA TRP A 104 13.60 -7.19 5.58
C TRP A 104 14.01 -5.92 6.31
N SER A 105 13.52 -4.75 5.88
CA SER A 105 13.92 -3.45 6.43
C SER A 105 13.53 -3.30 7.91
N ASN A 106 12.43 -3.92 8.33
CA ASN A 106 11.92 -3.82 9.69
C ASN A 106 12.13 -5.10 10.53
N ARG A 107 12.93 -6.05 10.03
CA ARG A 107 13.22 -7.36 10.67
C ARG A 107 11.95 -8.07 11.17
N GLY A 108 10.91 -8.05 10.36
CA GLY A 108 9.61 -8.67 10.66
C GLY A 108 8.73 -7.98 11.69
N ARG A 109 9.15 -6.86 12.29
CA ARG A 109 8.38 -6.21 13.36
C ARG A 109 7.23 -5.32 12.89
N HIS A 110 7.23 -4.92 11.61
CA HIS A 110 6.18 -4.04 11.07
C HIS A 110 5.10 -4.89 10.37
N PRO A 111 3.84 -4.89 10.83
CA PRO A 111 2.81 -5.82 10.33
C PRO A 111 2.47 -5.65 8.84
N GLY A 112 2.83 -4.52 8.23
CA GLY A 112 2.61 -4.26 6.80
C GLY A 112 3.20 -5.32 5.87
N TRP A 113 4.27 -6.03 6.24
CA TRP A 113 4.79 -7.12 5.41
C TRP A 113 3.75 -8.25 5.24
N ALA A 114 3.04 -8.60 6.31
CA ALA A 114 2.08 -9.69 6.30
C ALA A 114 0.88 -9.35 5.42
N ALA A 115 0.40 -8.10 5.49
CA ALA A 115 -0.70 -7.63 4.66
C ALA A 115 -0.34 -7.64 3.16
N LEU A 116 0.84 -7.14 2.79
CA LEU A 116 1.30 -7.10 1.39
C LEU A 116 1.52 -8.51 0.83
N LEU A 117 2.16 -9.41 1.59
CA LEU A 117 2.36 -10.80 1.15
C LEU A 117 1.04 -11.58 1.08
N THR A 118 0.10 -11.33 1.99
CA THR A 118 -1.24 -11.93 1.92
C THR A 118 -1.94 -11.50 0.65
N ALA A 119 -1.95 -10.19 0.33
CA ALA A 119 -2.53 -9.70 -0.91
C ALA A 119 -1.84 -10.29 -2.14
N ALA A 120 -0.50 -10.42 -2.13
CA ALA A 120 0.25 -11.07 -3.21
C ALA A 120 -0.20 -12.53 -3.44
N VAL A 121 -0.34 -13.31 -2.36
CA VAL A 121 -0.83 -14.70 -2.42
C VAL A 121 -2.25 -14.75 -2.96
N LEU A 122 -3.15 -13.88 -2.50
CA LEU A 122 -4.53 -13.83 -3.01
C LEU A 122 -4.57 -13.53 -4.51
N VAL A 123 -3.82 -12.53 -4.98
CA VAL A 123 -3.72 -12.23 -6.42
C VAL A 123 -3.14 -13.41 -7.20
N TRP A 124 -2.15 -14.12 -6.64
CA TRP A 124 -1.60 -15.32 -7.28
C TRP A 124 -2.63 -16.46 -7.37
N MET A 125 -3.41 -16.70 -6.33
CA MET A 125 -4.47 -17.72 -6.31
C MET A 125 -5.61 -17.41 -7.28
N SER A 126 -5.82 -16.14 -7.64
CA SER A 126 -6.84 -15.76 -8.62
C SER A 126 -6.60 -16.28 -10.05
N GLN A 127 -5.36 -16.70 -10.32
CA GLN A 127 -4.88 -17.16 -11.63
C GLN A 127 -4.84 -18.69 -11.76
N ARG A 128 -5.17 -19.42 -10.68
CA ARG A 128 -5.37 -20.87 -10.71
C ARG A 128 -6.81 -21.21 -11.06
#